data_AF-A0A2E7T156-F1
#
_entry.id   AF-A0A2E7T156-F1
#
_cell.length_a   1.000
_cell.length_b   1.000
_cell.length_c   1.000
_cell.angle_alpha   90.00
_cell.angle_beta   90.00
_cell.angle_gamma   90.00
#
_symmetry.space_group_name_H-M   'P 1'
#
loop_
_entity.id
_entity.type
_entity.pdbx_description
1 polymer ?
#
loop_
_entity_poly.entity_id
_entity_poly.type
_entity_poly.pdbx_seq_one_letter_code
_entity_poly.pdbx_strand_id
1 'polypeptide(L)'
;DGFTKPLIADKATGTILDGHHRFAVAKRLELARIPAVCIDYLNDDTVELELWPASSLESISKQDVVDMALSSDLYPPKTTRHRISDHLPPIHVSLRRLSLLTPSQPDGNES
;
A
#
# COMPACT_ATOMS: atom_id res chain seq x y z
N ASP A 1 -13.86 -13.96 5.36
CA ASP A 1 -13.18 -13.56 4.10
C ASP A 1 -12.84 -12.07 4.18
N GLY A 2 -11.57 -11.70 3.99
CA GLY A 2 -11.15 -10.31 4.21
C GLY A 2 -9.65 -10.09 4.10
N PHE A 3 -9.23 -8.83 4.12
CA PHE A 3 -7.83 -8.45 4.17
C PHE A 3 -7.34 -8.48 5.62
N THR A 4 -6.26 -9.22 5.85
CA THR A 4 -5.65 -9.39 7.19
C THR A 4 -4.39 -8.54 7.40
N LYS A 5 -3.91 -7.89 6.33
CA LYS A 5 -2.76 -6.98 6.35
C LYS A 5 -3.09 -5.74 5.53
N PRO A 6 -2.82 -4.53 6.04
CA PRO A 6 -3.01 -3.32 5.27
C PRO A 6 -1.95 -3.21 4.16
N LEU A 7 -2.22 -2.38 3.16
CA LEU A 7 -1.18 -1.80 2.31
C LEU A 7 -0.36 -0.78 3.11
N ILE A 8 0.81 -0.44 2.60
CA ILE A 8 1.50 0.78 3.02
C ILE A 8 1.50 1.74 1.84
N ALA A 9 1.07 2.97 2.07
CA ALA A 9 0.99 3.99 1.04
C ALA A 9 1.54 5.33 1.54
N ASP A 10 2.05 6.14 0.62
CA ASP A 10 2.32 7.55 0.90
C ASP A 10 1.00 8.29 1.12
N LYS A 11 0.91 9.03 2.23
CA LYS A 11 -0.31 9.75 2.62
C LYS A 11 -0.65 10.89 1.67
N ALA A 12 0.36 11.53 1.07
CA ALA A 12 0.17 12.72 0.25
C ALA A 12 -0.31 12.38 -1.16
N THR A 13 0.25 11.31 -1.74
CA THR A 13 0.05 10.96 -3.15
C THR A 13 -0.78 9.70 -3.36
N GLY A 14 -0.92 8.86 -2.34
CA GLY A 14 -1.50 7.52 -2.48
C GLY A 14 -0.56 6.51 -3.16
N THR A 15 0.70 6.87 -3.38
CA THR A 15 1.72 5.97 -3.93
C THR A 15 1.81 4.71 -3.08
N ILE A 16 1.65 3.54 -3.70
CA ILE A 16 1.72 2.26 -3.01
C ILE A 16 3.20 1.93 -2.77
N LEU A 17 3.58 1.77 -1.51
CA LEU A 17 4.95 1.43 -1.10
C LEU A 17 5.08 -0.07 -0.84
N ASP A 18 4.04 -0.68 -0.26
CA ASP A 18 3.94 -2.13 -0.11
C ASP A 18 2.50 -2.65 -0.31
N GLY A 19 2.37 -3.83 -0.92
CA GLY A 19 1.08 -4.47 -1.14
C GLY A 19 0.48 -4.34 -2.54
N HIS A 20 1.28 -4.17 -3.58
CA HIS A 20 0.83 -4.14 -4.97
C HIS A 20 -0.04 -5.36 -5.37
N HIS A 21 0.29 -6.57 -4.91
CA HIS A 21 -0.55 -7.74 -5.16
C HIS A 21 -1.91 -7.66 -4.46
N ARG A 22 -1.94 -7.17 -3.21
CA ARG A 22 -3.18 -6.93 -2.45
C ARG A 22 -4.06 -5.91 -3.17
N PHE A 23 -3.46 -4.85 -3.70
CA PHE A 23 -4.15 -3.87 -4.54
C PHE A 23 -4.73 -4.50 -5.81
N ALA A 24 -3.93 -5.28 -6.55
CA ALA A 24 -4.38 -5.96 -7.76
C ALA A 24 -5.54 -6.93 -7.48
N VAL A 25 -5.52 -7.64 -6.35
CA VAL A 25 -6.62 -8.50 -5.90
C VAL A 25 -7.87 -7.66 -5.61
N ALA A 26 -7.74 -6.56 -4.85
CA ALA A 26 -8.88 -5.68 -4.57
C ALA A 26 -9.50 -5.10 -5.84
N LYS A 27 -8.68 -4.74 -6.84
CA LYS A 27 -9.14 -4.29 -8.15
C LYS A 27 -9.90 -5.38 -8.91
N ARG A 28 -9.38 -6.61 -8.94
CA ARG A 28 -10.06 -7.76 -9.57
C ARG A 28 -11.37 -8.14 -8.88
N LEU A 29 -11.48 -7.87 -7.58
CA LEU A 29 -12.69 -8.06 -6.78
C LEU A 29 -13.64 -6.85 -6.83
N GLU A 30 -13.30 -5.81 -7.60
CA GLU A 30 -14.08 -4.58 -7.74
C GLU A 30 -14.42 -3.91 -6.39
N LEU A 31 -13.51 -4.03 -5.41
CA LEU A 31 -13.71 -3.42 -4.10
C LEU A 31 -13.66 -1.89 -4.21
N ALA A 32 -14.57 -1.23 -3.49
CA ALA A 32 -14.61 0.22 -3.41
C ALA A 32 -13.45 0.80 -2.59
N ARG A 33 -12.90 0.02 -1.65
CA ARG A 33 -11.83 0.43 -0.72
C ARG A 33 -10.85 -0.70 -0.44
N ILE A 34 -9.68 -0.35 0.10
CA ILE A 34 -8.68 -1.29 0.60
C ILE A 34 -8.08 -0.74 1.89
N PRO A 35 -7.81 -1.57 2.92
CA PRO A 35 -7.17 -1.07 4.13
C PRO A 35 -5.71 -0.70 3.84
N ALA A 36 -5.29 0.47 4.31
CA ALA A 36 -3.94 0.98 4.14
C ALA A 36 -3.47 1.70 5.41
N VAL A 37 -2.17 1.60 5.69
CA VAL A 37 -1.44 2.46 6.62
C VAL A 37 -0.77 3.53 5.76
N CYS A 38 -1.15 4.78 6.00
CA CYS A 38 -0.62 5.92 5.25
C CYS A 38 0.51 6.58 6.05
N ILE A 39 1.67 6.74 5.42
CA ILE A 39 2.88 7.32 6.05
C ILE A 39 3.33 8.59 5.32
N ASP A 40 4.14 9.42 5.97
CA ASP A 40 4.76 10.58 5.35
C ASP A 40 6.04 10.18 4.60
N TYR A 41 5.90 9.52 3.45
CA TYR A 41 6.99 8.73 2.87
C TYR A 41 8.28 9.53 2.63
N LEU A 42 8.15 10.74 2.08
CA LEU A 42 9.30 11.59 1.76
C LEU A 42 10.00 12.13 3.02
N ASN A 43 9.27 12.35 4.11
CA ASN A 43 9.80 12.94 5.34
C ASN A 43 10.05 11.90 6.45
N ASP A 44 9.74 10.62 6.22
CA ASP A 44 9.92 9.55 7.19
C ASP A 44 11.28 8.85 6.99
N ASP A 45 12.29 9.31 7.72
CA ASP A 45 13.65 8.78 7.68
C ASP A 45 13.76 7.32 8.16
N THR A 46 12.71 6.76 8.78
CA THR A 46 12.69 5.35 9.19
C THR A 46 12.39 4.39 8.04
N VAL A 47 11.94 4.91 6.90
CA VAL A 47 11.68 4.12 5.70
C VAL A 47 12.94 4.00 4.86
N GLU A 48 13.55 2.81 4.86
CA GLU A 48 14.66 2.51 3.97
C GLU A 48 14.15 2.13 2.58
N LEU A 49 14.78 2.68 1.54
CA LEU A 49 14.52 2.35 0.15
C LEU A 49 15.75 1.66 -0.45
N GLU A 50 15.53 0.50 -1.05
CA GLU A 50 16.54 -0.23 -1.80
C GLU A 50 15.98 -0.67 -3.15
N LEU A 51 16.88 -0.98 -4.08
CA LEU A 51 16.53 -1.71 -5.30
C LEU A 51 16.53 -3.21 -5.02
N TRP A 52 15.63 -3.95 -5.67
CA TRP A 52 15.78 -5.41 -5.69
C TRP A 52 17.02 -5.80 -6.51
N PRO A 53 17.68 -6.94 -6.21
CA PRO A 53 18.88 -7.38 -6.93
C PRO A 53 18.70 -7.57 -8.44
N ALA A 54 17.46 -7.76 -8.91
CA ALA A 54 17.14 -7.94 -10.32
C ALA A 54 16.75 -6.63 -11.04
N SER A 55 16.78 -5.49 -10.35
CA SER A 55 16.54 -4.18 -10.95
C SER A 55 17.66 -3.83 -11.94
N SER A 56 17.30 -3.18 -13.05
CA SER A 56 18.25 -2.63 -14.02
C SER A 56 18.72 -1.21 -13.67
N LEU A 57 18.19 -0.61 -12.61
CA LEU A 57 18.58 0.72 -12.15
C LEU A 57 19.85 0.63 -11.30
N GLU A 58 20.70 1.65 -11.38
CA GLU A 58 21.89 1.76 -10.53
C GLU A 58 21.59 2.45 -9.20
N SER A 59 20.66 3.40 -9.20
CA SER A 59 20.22 4.15 -8.02
C SER A 59 18.74 4.49 -8.11
N ILE A 60 18.15 4.84 -6.97
CA ILE A 60 16.80 5.35 -6.88
C ILE A 60 16.64 6.20 -5.62
N SER A 61 15.86 7.28 -5.70
CA SER A 61 15.44 8.10 -4.57
C SER A 61 13.96 7.89 -4.24
N LYS A 62 13.54 8.28 -3.04
CA LYS A 62 12.11 8.27 -2.68
C LYS A 62 11.28 9.18 -3.61
N GLN A 63 11.87 10.28 -4.08
CA GLN A 63 11.21 11.18 -5.01
C GLN A 63 10.97 10.50 -6.36
N ASP A 64 11.95 9.75 -6.88
CA ASP A 64 11.77 8.99 -8.14
C ASP A 64 10.63 7.97 -8.06
N VAL A 65 10.42 7.38 -6.88
CA VAL A 65 9.30 6.45 -6.65
C VAL A 65 7.95 7.16 -6.73
N VAL A 66 7.84 8.33 -6.09
CA VAL A 66 6.62 9.15 -6.11
C VAL A 66 6.35 9.67 -7.52
N ASP A 67 7.37 10.22 -8.19
CA ASP A 67 7.24 10.77 -9.53
C ASP A 67 6.81 9.69 -10.53
N MET A 68 7.40 8.49 -10.46
CA MET A 68 6.99 7.37 -11.30
C MET A 68 5.55 6.95 -11.01
N ALA A 69 5.16 6.85 -9.74
CA ALA A 69 3.80 6.45 -9.35
C ALA A 69 2.72 7.45 -9.78
N LEU A 70 3.07 8.73 -9.93
CA LEU A 70 2.18 9.79 -10.44
C LEU A 70 2.22 9.94 -11.97
N SER A 71 3.14 9.25 -12.64
CA SER A 71 3.27 9.28 -14.09
C SER A 71 2.31 8.31 -14.78
N SER A 72 2.31 8.31 -16.12
CA SER A 72 1.64 7.29 -16.93
C SER A 72 2.41 5.97 -17.02
N ASP A 73 3.66 5.96 -16.59
CA ASP A 73 4.58 4.85 -16.68
C ASP A 73 4.73 4.15 -15.33
N LEU A 74 5.22 2.91 -15.37
CA LEU A 74 5.50 2.14 -14.16
C LEU A 74 6.84 1.43 -14.30
N TYR A 75 7.57 1.37 -13.19
CA TYR A 75 8.72 0.47 -13.10
C TYR A 75 8.28 -1.00 -13.24
N PRO A 76 9.15 -1.88 -13.78
CA PRO A 76 8.90 -3.31 -13.79
C PRO A 76 8.60 -3.87 -12.38
N PRO A 77 7.88 -5.00 -12.30
CA PRO A 77 7.62 -5.65 -11.01
C PRO A 77 8.92 -5.92 -10.26
N LYS A 78 8.90 -5.64 -8.95
CA LYS A 78 10.06 -5.77 -8.05
C LYS A 78 11.25 -4.91 -8.47
N THR A 79 11.03 -3.65 -8.85
CA THR A 79 12.12 -2.66 -8.96
C THR A 79 12.55 -2.15 -7.58
N THR A 80 11.59 -1.77 -6.73
CA THR A 80 11.86 -1.17 -5.41
C THR A 80 11.53 -2.12 -4.26
N ARG A 81 12.28 -2.00 -3.17
CA ARG A 81 12.05 -2.68 -1.90
C ARG A 81 12.10 -1.65 -0.77
N HIS A 82 10.98 -1.46 -0.09
CA HIS A 82 10.88 -0.62 1.09
C HIS A 82 11.01 -1.47 2.34
N ARG A 83 11.88 -1.08 3.29
CA ARG A 83 11.85 -1.61 4.65
C ARG A 83 11.19 -0.56 5.55
N ILE A 84 10.08 -0.95 6.14
CA ILE A 84 9.24 -0.13 7.00
C ILE A 84 9.04 -0.96 8.27
N SER A 85 8.94 -0.30 9.43
CA SER A 85 8.80 -0.98 10.73
C SER A 85 7.77 -2.12 10.70
N ASP A 86 8.19 -3.31 11.16
CA ASP A 86 7.43 -4.56 11.04
C ASP A 86 6.15 -4.59 11.91
N HIS A 87 5.94 -3.59 12.76
CA HIS A 87 4.82 -3.53 13.69
C HIS A 87 3.54 -2.94 13.08
N LEU A 88 3.17 -3.40 11.88
CA LEU A 88 1.84 -3.08 11.34
C LEU A 88 0.77 -3.72 12.22
N PRO A 89 -0.30 -2.99 12.59
CA PRO A 89 -1.36 -3.54 13.40
C PRO A 89 -2.03 -4.71 12.67
N PRO A 90 -2.29 -5.84 13.36
CA PRO A 90 -3.11 -6.89 12.77
C PRO A 90 -4.51 -6.32 12.51
N ILE A 91 -5.04 -6.59 11.33
CA ILE A 91 -6.40 -6.19 10.96
C ILE A 91 -7.17 -7.40 10.48
N HIS A 92 -8.49 -7.29 10.47
CA HIS A 92 -9.34 -8.15 9.66
C HIS A 92 -10.52 -7.32 9.16
N VAL A 93 -10.46 -6.89 7.90
CA VAL A 93 -11.53 -6.11 7.27
C VAL A 93 -12.19 -6.96 6.19
N SER A 94 -13.48 -7.24 6.37
CA SER A 94 -14.23 -8.13 5.48
C SER A 94 -14.36 -7.56 4.07
N LEU A 95 -14.46 -8.44 3.07
CA LEU A 95 -14.68 -8.02 1.69
C LEU A 95 -15.97 -7.21 1.53
N ARG A 96 -17.04 -7.60 2.24
CA ARG A 96 -18.30 -6.86 2.31
C ARG A 96 -18.09 -5.42 2.79
N ARG A 97 -17.31 -5.18 3.84
CA ARG A 97 -17.05 -3.82 4.33
C ARG A 97 -16.27 -2.98 3.31
N LEU A 98 -15.38 -3.62 2.57
CA LEU A 98 -14.56 -2.99 1.52
C LEU A 98 -15.31 -2.72 0.22
N SER A 99 -16.41 -3.43 -0.05
CA SER A 99 -17.26 -3.19 -1.22
C SER A 99 -18.24 -2.03 -1.05
N LEU A 100 -18.51 -1.59 0.19
CA LEU A 100 -19.40 -0.47 0.48
C LEU A 100 -18.69 0.87 0.25
N LEU A 101 -19.39 1.87 -0.30
CA LEU A 101 -18.88 3.24 -0.47
C LEU A 101 -19.06 4.11 0.80
N THR A 102 -20.08 3.83 1.60
CA THR A 102 -20.33 4.52 2.87
C THR A 102 -19.47 3.96 4.00
N PRO A 103 -19.01 4.78 4.97
CA PRO A 103 -18.39 4.26 6.19
C PRO A 103 -19.47 3.46 6.93
N SER A 104 -19.37 2.14 6.93
CA SER A 104 -20.18 1.33 7.84
C SER A 104 -19.76 1.69 9.27
N GLN A 105 -20.74 2.07 10.09
CA GLN A 105 -20.60 2.23 11.54
C GLN A 105 -19.83 1.03 12.14
N PRO A 106 -19.08 1.20 13.25
CA PRO A 106 -18.41 0.09 13.91
C PRO A 106 -19.44 -1.01 14.18
N ASP A 107 -19.07 -2.25 13.89
CA ASP A 107 -19.92 -3.43 14.04
C ASP A 107 -20.49 -3.46 15.47
N GLY A 108 -21.75 -3.06 15.62
CA GLY A 108 -22.50 -3.28 16.84
C GLY A 108 -22.91 -4.74 16.90
N ASN A 109 -22.09 -5.59 17.52
CA ASN A 109 -22.53 -6.67 18.40
C ASN A 109 -21.32 -7.44 18.96
N GLU A 110 -21.02 -7.24 20.25
CA GLU A 110 -20.57 -8.34 21.10
C GLU A 110 -21.61 -8.43 22.23
N SER A 111 -22.40 -9.50 22.18
CA SER A 111 -23.28 -9.95 23.26
C SER A 111 -22.52 -10.91 24.16
#